data_AF-A0A4Q5LUX0-F1
#
_entry.id   AF-A0A4Q5LUX0-F1
#
_cell.length_a   1.000
_cell.length_b   1.000
_cell.length_c   1.000
_cell.angle_alpha   90.00
_cell.angle_beta   90.00
_cell.angle_gamma   90.00
#
_symmetry.space_group_name_H-M   'P 1'
#
loop_
_entity.id
_entity.type
_entity.pdbx_description
1 polymer ?
#
loop_
_entity_poly.entity_id
_entity_poly.type
_entity_poly.pdbx_seq_one_letter_code
_entity_poly.pdbx_strand_id
1 'polypeptide(L)'
;MKTQLIIKTSSFKSFLQLFDRNEIVKDFVFGDTGYKSEGYVDEKIFNGLHRVEDILNSDYDSDGPTIFSAVIDKMEVELLNDYPVQQYKVCGEDFRLRGLINKVIELNTYAPDTYSYSAIEPLYF
;
A
#
# COMPACT_ATOMS: atom_id res chain seq x y z
N MET A 1 -4.47 -19.06 10.32
CA MET A 1 -3.71 -18.21 11.26
C MET A 1 -3.42 -16.92 10.53
N LYS A 2 -3.75 -15.75 11.12
CA LYS A 2 -3.37 -14.48 10.49
C LYS A 2 -1.85 -14.32 10.62
N THR A 3 -1.21 -13.96 9.53
CA THR A 3 0.22 -13.66 9.45
C THR A 3 0.39 -12.22 8.96
N GLN A 4 1.60 -11.70 9.07
CA GLN A 4 1.96 -10.38 8.59
C GLN A 4 3.26 -10.40 7.81
N LEU A 5 3.47 -9.38 6.97
CA LEU A 5 4.76 -9.02 6.41
C LEU A 5 4.87 -7.50 6.30
N ILE A 6 6.09 -7.00 6.14
CA ILE A 6 6.38 -5.60 5.85
C ILE A 6 6.84 -5.49 4.40
N ILE A 7 6.22 -4.62 3.62
CA ILE A 7 6.66 -4.23 2.27
C ILE A 7 7.27 -2.84 2.34
N LYS A 8 8.39 -2.63 1.65
CA LYS A 8 8.99 -1.31 1.50
C LYS A 8 9.06 -0.92 0.03
N THR A 9 8.72 0.33 -0.26
CA THR A 9 8.77 0.89 -1.61
C THR A 9 8.90 2.41 -1.56
N SER A 10 9.12 3.06 -2.71
CA SER A 10 9.39 4.49 -2.81
C SER A 10 8.14 5.36 -2.74
N SER A 11 6.95 4.85 -3.07
CA SER A 11 5.72 5.65 -3.10
C SER A 11 4.46 4.85 -2.84
N PHE A 12 3.39 5.57 -2.50
CA PHE A 12 2.07 5.02 -2.24
C PHE A 12 1.51 4.31 -3.48
N LYS A 13 1.66 4.92 -4.66
CA LYS A 13 1.24 4.30 -5.92
C LYS A 13 2.03 3.04 -6.24
N SER A 14 3.34 3.01 -5.98
CA SER A 14 4.12 1.77 -6.13
C SER A 14 3.58 0.67 -5.23
N PHE A 15 3.24 0.97 -3.97
CA PHE A 15 2.62 -0.02 -3.08
C PHE A 15 1.30 -0.58 -3.64
N LEU A 16 0.43 0.29 -4.16
CA LEU A 16 -0.85 -0.12 -4.74
C LEU A 16 -0.71 -0.97 -6.01
N GLN A 17 0.39 -0.87 -6.76
CA GLN A 17 0.65 -1.71 -7.95
C GLN A 17 0.82 -3.20 -7.62
N LEU A 18 0.98 -3.56 -6.34
CA LEU A 18 1.08 -4.95 -5.91
C LEU A 18 -0.27 -5.68 -5.90
N PHE A 19 -1.39 -4.95 -6.00
CA PHE A 19 -2.73 -5.50 -5.96
C PHE A 19 -3.37 -5.54 -7.36
N ASP A 20 -4.39 -6.39 -7.55
CA ASP A 20 -5.17 -6.39 -8.78
C ASP A 20 -5.89 -5.04 -8.93
N ARG A 21 -5.83 -4.48 -10.14
CA ARG A 21 -6.42 -3.18 -10.50
C ARG A 21 -7.92 -3.09 -10.21
N ASN A 22 -8.63 -4.22 -10.27
CA ASN A 22 -10.07 -4.29 -10.01
C ASN A 22 -10.42 -4.42 -8.52
N GLU A 23 -9.44 -4.60 -7.63
CA GLU A 23 -9.69 -4.74 -6.20
C GLU A 23 -10.24 -3.45 -5.59
N ILE A 24 -11.11 -3.64 -4.60
CA ILE A 24 -11.72 -2.55 -3.85
C ILE A 24 -10.90 -2.31 -2.59
N VAL A 25 -10.46 -1.06 -2.40
CA VAL A 25 -9.86 -0.51 -1.20
C VAL A 25 -10.98 -0.14 -0.22
N LYS A 26 -11.27 -1.06 0.71
CA LYS A 26 -12.29 -0.89 1.75
C LYS A 26 -11.71 -0.24 2.99
N ASP A 27 -12.56 0.37 3.81
CA ASP A 27 -12.19 1.02 5.08
C ASP A 27 -10.98 1.97 4.91
N PHE A 28 -10.97 2.68 3.78
CA PHE A 28 -9.86 3.49 3.31
C PHE A 28 -9.74 4.77 4.15
N VAL A 29 -8.63 4.86 4.88
CA VAL A 29 -8.20 6.05 5.59
C VAL A 29 -6.91 6.53 4.92
N PHE A 30 -6.83 7.82 4.61
CA PHE A 30 -5.65 8.40 3.99
C PHE A 30 -5.41 9.82 4.49
N GLY A 31 -4.15 10.17 4.67
CA GLY A 31 -3.74 11.52 5.00
C GLY A 31 -2.34 11.81 4.48
N ASP A 32 -2.15 12.98 3.92
CA ASP A 32 -0.89 13.43 3.33
C ASP A 32 -0.62 14.89 3.71
N THR A 33 0.62 15.20 4.08
CA THR A 33 1.06 16.56 4.45
C THR A 33 2.04 17.20 3.46
N GLY A 34 2.45 16.47 2.42
CA GLY A 34 3.44 16.87 1.43
C GLY A 34 2.86 17.58 0.20
N TYR A 35 1.54 17.65 0.04
CA TYR A 35 0.93 18.22 -1.15
C TYR A 35 1.23 19.73 -1.34
N LYS A 36 1.75 20.08 -2.53
CA LYS A 36 2.46 21.32 -2.87
C LYS A 36 1.69 22.65 -2.72
N SER A 37 0.39 22.63 -2.43
CA SER A 37 -0.42 23.87 -2.43
C SER A 37 -1.03 24.24 -1.09
N GLU A 38 -1.68 23.36 -0.33
CA GLU A 38 -2.35 23.76 0.92
C GLU A 38 -2.57 22.57 1.87
N GLY A 39 -1.94 22.59 3.05
CA GLY A 39 -2.39 21.82 4.22
C GLY A 39 -2.46 20.28 4.10
N TYR A 40 -3.07 19.67 5.11
CA TYR A 40 -3.33 18.22 5.19
C TYR A 40 -4.41 17.83 4.18
N VAL A 41 -4.11 16.84 3.34
CA VAL A 41 -5.04 16.23 2.37
C VAL A 41 -5.55 14.91 2.95
N ASP A 42 -6.86 14.70 2.93
CA ASP A 42 -7.53 13.47 3.40
C ASP A 42 -8.02 12.60 2.23
N GLU A 43 -8.65 11.46 2.53
CA GLU A 43 -9.17 10.51 1.53
C GLU A 43 -10.22 11.10 0.56
N LYS A 44 -10.81 12.28 0.86
CA LYS A 44 -11.79 12.91 -0.02
C LYS A 44 -11.20 13.36 -1.34
N ILE A 45 -9.87 13.52 -1.43
CA ILE A 45 -9.17 13.84 -2.69
C ILE A 45 -9.45 12.80 -3.78
N PHE A 46 -9.76 11.57 -3.39
CA PHE A 46 -10.10 10.50 -4.31
C PHE A 46 -11.59 10.51 -4.71
N ASN A 47 -12.41 11.46 -4.24
CA ASN A 47 -13.82 11.63 -4.65
C ASN A 47 -14.69 10.35 -4.57
N GLY A 48 -14.44 9.48 -3.59
CA GLY A 48 -15.16 8.20 -3.46
C GLY A 48 -14.73 7.13 -4.46
N LEU A 49 -13.59 7.32 -5.13
CA LEU A 49 -12.91 6.27 -5.89
C LEU A 49 -12.29 5.28 -4.89
N HIS A 50 -12.70 4.02 -4.99
CA HIS A 50 -12.29 2.96 -4.08
C HIS A 50 -11.68 1.77 -4.81
N ARG A 51 -11.42 1.83 -6.12
CA ARG A 51 -10.67 0.77 -6.80
C ARG A 51 -9.20 1.12 -6.88
N VAL A 52 -8.35 0.10 -6.84
CA VAL A 52 -6.90 0.25 -7.00
C VAL A 52 -6.58 1.00 -8.29
N GLU A 53 -7.22 0.65 -9.41
CA GLU A 53 -7.02 1.34 -10.70
C GLU A 53 -7.38 2.82 -10.66
N ASP A 54 -8.50 3.17 -10.03
CA ASP A 54 -8.96 4.56 -9.97
C ASP A 54 -7.96 5.45 -9.21
N ILE A 55 -7.40 4.92 -8.11
CA ILE A 55 -6.38 5.61 -7.31
C ILE A 55 -5.07 5.72 -8.10
N LEU A 56 -4.65 4.66 -8.79
CA LEU A 56 -3.44 4.68 -9.61
C LEU A 56 -3.53 5.69 -10.75
N ASN A 57 -4.70 5.81 -11.38
CA ASN A 57 -4.96 6.71 -12.51
C ASN A 57 -5.30 8.14 -12.08
N SER A 58 -5.50 8.40 -10.78
CA SER A 58 -5.72 9.77 -10.27
C SER A 58 -4.52 10.66 -10.56
N ASP A 59 -4.76 11.91 -10.93
CA ASP A 59 -3.71 12.94 -11.09
C ASP A 59 -3.03 13.29 -9.76
N TYR A 60 -3.66 12.92 -8.63
CA TYR A 60 -3.06 13.06 -7.32
C TYR A 60 -1.90 12.08 -7.16
N ASP A 61 -0.72 12.60 -6.80
CA ASP A 61 0.44 11.83 -6.40
C ASP A 61 0.85 12.24 -4.99
N SER A 62 0.99 11.25 -4.12
CA SER A 62 1.26 11.44 -2.69
C SER A 62 2.74 11.73 -2.49
N ASP A 63 3.07 12.87 -1.89
CA ASP A 63 4.44 13.35 -1.66
C ASP A 63 4.82 13.35 -0.17
N GLY A 64 3.91 12.90 0.70
CA GLY A 64 4.16 12.75 2.13
C GLY A 64 2.97 12.10 2.84
N PRO A 65 2.62 10.84 2.52
CA PRO A 65 1.52 10.16 3.19
C PRO A 65 1.90 9.96 4.66
N THR A 66 1.10 10.50 5.56
CA THR A 66 1.31 10.41 7.02
C THR A 66 0.45 9.34 7.67
N ILE A 67 -0.67 8.98 7.02
CA ILE A 67 -1.53 7.89 7.44
C ILE A 67 -2.10 7.21 6.21
N PHE A 68 -2.08 5.88 6.23
CA PHE A 68 -2.84 5.07 5.31
C PHE A 68 -3.24 3.78 5.99
N SER A 69 -4.52 3.42 5.90
CA SER A 69 -5.00 2.09 6.24
C SER A 69 -6.18 1.70 5.37
N ALA A 70 -6.28 0.41 5.06
CA ALA A 70 -7.36 -0.12 4.24
C ALA A 70 -7.45 -1.64 4.37
N VAL A 71 -8.50 -2.22 3.76
CA VAL A 71 -8.57 -3.64 3.44
C VAL A 71 -8.61 -3.80 1.92
N ILE A 72 -7.62 -4.52 1.36
CA ILE A 72 -7.48 -4.80 -0.08
C ILE A 72 -7.30 -6.31 -0.27
N ASP A 73 -8.10 -6.96 -1.11
CA ASP A 73 -8.11 -8.42 -1.30
C ASP A 73 -8.11 -9.21 0.03
N LYS A 74 -8.94 -8.78 0.99
CA LYS A 74 -9.07 -9.35 2.35
C LYS A 74 -7.79 -9.27 3.20
N MET A 75 -6.81 -8.47 2.81
CA MET A 75 -5.63 -8.16 3.60
C MET A 75 -5.78 -6.77 4.21
N GLU A 76 -5.50 -6.66 5.51
CA GLU A 76 -5.42 -5.38 6.20
C GLU A 76 -4.06 -4.75 5.91
N VAL A 77 -4.04 -3.50 5.47
CA VAL A 77 -2.82 -2.75 5.14
C VAL A 77 -2.73 -1.50 6.01
N GLU A 78 -1.51 -1.17 6.45
CA GLU A 78 -1.23 0.01 7.26
C GLU A 78 0.14 0.59 6.89
N LEU A 79 0.21 1.90 6.69
CA LEU A 79 1.48 2.62 6.58
C LEU A 79 2.11 2.77 7.97
N LEU A 80 3.32 2.25 8.14
CA LEU A 80 4.09 2.33 9.39
C LEU A 80 5.00 3.55 9.45
N ASN A 81 5.59 3.91 8.31
CA ASN A 81 6.55 5.00 8.17
C ASN A 81 6.62 5.42 6.70
N ASP A 82 6.85 6.70 6.45
CA ASP A 82 6.92 7.33 5.13
C ASP A 82 8.35 7.78 4.75
N TYR A 83 9.29 7.83 5.69
CA TYR A 83 10.65 8.33 5.46
C TYR A 83 11.77 7.43 6.05
N PRO A 84 12.90 7.22 5.34
CA PRO A 84 13.22 7.63 3.97
C PRO A 84 12.64 6.72 2.87
N VAL A 85 12.00 5.61 3.27
CA VAL A 85 11.35 4.64 2.39
C VAL A 85 10.01 4.29 3.03
N GLN A 86 8.95 4.28 2.26
CA GLN A 86 7.61 3.97 2.76
C GLN A 86 7.53 2.50 3.15
N GLN A 87 7.01 2.22 4.35
CA GLN A 87 6.89 0.87 4.90
C GLN A 87 5.42 0.56 5.19
N TYR A 88 4.94 -0.52 4.61
CA TYR A 88 3.56 -0.97 4.74
C TYR A 88 3.52 -2.31 5.44
N LYS A 89 2.81 -2.38 6.56
CA LYS A 89 2.44 -3.65 7.19
C LYS A 89 1.24 -4.22 6.44
N VAL A 90 1.32 -5.50 6.07
CA VAL A 90 0.23 -6.23 5.42
C VAL A 90 -0.09 -7.46 6.25
N CYS A 91 -1.32 -7.54 6.74
CA CYS A 91 -1.82 -8.63 7.56
C CYS A 91 -2.88 -9.43 6.80
N GLY A 92 -2.77 -10.75 6.79
CA GLY A 92 -3.69 -11.59 6.02
C GLY A 92 -3.48 -13.09 6.21
N GLU A 93 -4.08 -13.87 5.31
CA GLU A 93 -3.82 -15.31 5.21
C GLU A 93 -2.47 -15.54 4.51
N ASP A 94 -1.68 -16.51 5.00
CA ASP A 94 -0.32 -16.81 4.49
C ASP A 94 -0.26 -16.95 2.96
N PHE A 95 -1.24 -17.63 2.35
CA PHE A 95 -1.25 -17.82 0.89
C PHE A 95 -1.45 -16.51 0.11
N ARG A 96 -2.17 -15.53 0.67
CA ARG A 96 -2.37 -14.20 0.05
C ARG A 96 -1.10 -13.37 0.14
N LEU A 97 -0.46 -13.40 1.30
CA LEU A 97 0.84 -12.77 1.52
C LEU A 97 1.92 -13.33 0.60
N ARG A 98 1.92 -14.65 0.34
CA ARG A 98 2.79 -15.25 -0.68
C ARG A 98 2.49 -14.75 -2.09
N GLY A 99 1.22 -14.48 -2.40
CA GLY A 99 0.81 -13.84 -3.66
C GLY A 99 1.47 -12.47 -3.84
N LEU A 100 1.44 -11.63 -2.81
CA LEU A 100 2.14 -10.33 -2.82
C LEU A 100 3.65 -10.48 -2.99
N ILE A 101 4.29 -11.43 -2.30
CA ILE A 101 5.72 -11.70 -2.46
C ILE A 101 6.05 -12.08 -3.90
N ASN A 102 5.26 -12.96 -4.52
CA ASN A 102 5.44 -13.33 -5.91
C ASN A 102 5.29 -12.11 -6.83
N LYS A 103 4.34 -11.21 -6.54
CA LYS A 103 4.16 -9.98 -7.32
C LYS A 103 5.33 -9.02 -7.17
N VAL A 104 5.89 -8.89 -5.96
CA VAL A 104 7.13 -8.15 -5.72
C VAL A 104 8.30 -8.71 -6.53
N ILE A 105 8.49 -10.03 -6.53
CA ILE A 105 9.56 -10.70 -7.30
C ILE A 105 9.39 -10.45 -8.80
N GLU A 106 8.15 -10.57 -9.30
CA GLU A 106 7.81 -10.29 -10.70
C GLU A 106 8.18 -8.86 -11.09
N LEU A 107 7.71 -7.87 -10.32
CA LEU A 107 7.95 -6.45 -10.63
C LEU A 107 9.43 -6.07 -10.49
N ASN A 108 10.13 -6.60 -9.49
CA ASN A 108 11.57 -6.38 -9.33
C ASN A 108 12.40 -6.98 -10.48
N THR A 109 11.88 -7.97 -11.21
CA THR A 109 12.57 -8.51 -12.40
C THR A 109 12.65 -7.47 -13.52
N TYR A 110 11.64 -6.61 -13.64
CA TYR A 110 11.58 -5.54 -14.65
C TYR A 110 12.14 -4.21 -14.14
N ALA A 111 12.03 -3.95 -12.84
CA ALA A 111 12.55 -2.75 -12.17
C ALA A 111 13.26 -3.16 -10.86
N PRO A 112 14.55 -3.54 -10.93
CA PRO A 112 15.30 -4.01 -9.77
C PRO A 112 15.26 -3.04 -8.59
N ASP A 113 15.23 -3.59 -7.38
CA ASP A 113 15.26 -2.86 -6.10
C ASP A 113 14.09 -1.89 -5.84
N THR A 114 13.02 -1.96 -6.65
CA THR A 114 11.81 -1.13 -6.45
C THR A 114 11.06 -1.49 -5.16
N TYR A 115 11.08 -2.78 -4.81
CA TYR A 115 10.40 -3.32 -3.64
C TYR A 115 11.35 -4.15 -2.80
N SER A 116 11.17 -4.12 -1.48
CA SER A 116 11.72 -5.13 -0.56
C SER A 116 10.64 -5.60 0.40
N TYR A 117 10.80 -6.78 0.98
CA TYR A 117 9.82 -7.34 1.91
C TYR A 117 10.49 -8.14 3.04
N SER A 118 9.82 -8.23 4.19
CA SER A 118 10.24 -9.08 5.31
C SER A 118 9.80 -10.54 5.12
N ALA A 119 10.32 -11.46 5.96
CA ALA A 119 9.71 -12.77 6.08
C ALA A 119 8.24 -12.65 6.54
N ILE A 120 7.42 -13.66 6.21
CA ILE A 120 6.08 -13.79 6.76
C ILE A 120 6.19 -14.24 8.21
N GLU A 121 5.53 -13.52 9.11
CA GLU A 121 5.54 -13.78 10.54
C GLU A 121 4.12 -14.04 11.06
N PRO A 122 3.94 -14.94 12.05
CA PRO A 122 2.65 -15.08 12.74
C PRO A 122 2.29 -13.79 13.50
N LEU A 123 1.01 -13.41 13.47
CA LEU A 123 0.49 -12.39 14.37
C LEU A 123 0.28 -13.01 15.75
N TYR A 124 1.13 -12.63 16.70
CA TYR A 124 0.93 -12.94 18.12
C TYR A 124 -0.01 -11.87 18.70
N PHE A 125 -1.20 -12.29 19.12
CA PHE A 125 -2.14 -11.46 19.89
C PHE A 125 -1.85 -11.58 21.38
#